data_AF-A0A557RCU1-F1
#
_entry.id   AF-A0A557RCU1-F1
#
_cell.length_a   1.000
_cell.length_b   1.000
_cell.length_c   1.000
_cell.angle_alpha   90.00
_cell.angle_beta   90.00
_cell.angle_gamma   90.00
#
_symmetry.space_group_name_H-M   'P 1'
#
loop_
_entity.id
_entity.type
_entity.pdbx_description
1 polymer ?
#
loop_
_entity_poly.entity_id
_entity_poly.type
_entity_poly.pdbx_seq_one_letter_code
_entity_poly.pdbx_strand_id
1 'polypeptide(L)'
;MRQQRQPGLFLGTVHAAKGLEFRHVALLDGQWDVAAEQVEEGRRLYYVGMTRAEETLTLCDFAPGNPFVSTLAPCVQTRRFEGAPDPALDVRYQTLSLGDVDLGFAGRQRAGAPVHDAIRKLNPGDPLELRPEGDRLLIVDIEGNRVGRTAKSFRLALAPESCEVAGIVTRYKEDTEPAFMATVRCEHWEVVVPRLRGRQ
;
A
#
# COMPACT_ATOMS: atom_id res chain seq x y z
N MET A 1 -5.12 -15.23 24.67
CA MET A 1 -4.07 -14.85 23.69
C MET A 1 -4.56 -15.17 22.30
N ARG A 2 -4.51 -14.23 21.35
CA ARG A 2 -4.83 -14.51 19.93
C ARG A 2 -3.59 -15.17 19.31
N GLN A 3 -3.50 -16.49 19.41
CA GLN A 3 -2.52 -17.27 18.66
C GLN A 3 -2.80 -17.12 17.16
N GLN A 4 -1.73 -16.91 16.37
CA GLN A 4 -1.79 -17.00 14.91
C GLN A 4 -2.39 -18.34 14.51
N ARG A 5 -3.50 -18.31 13.76
CA ARG A 5 -4.28 -19.50 13.40
C ARG A 5 -3.60 -20.43 12.39
N GLN A 6 -2.50 -20.02 11.74
CA GLN A 6 -1.79 -20.80 10.72
C GLN A 6 -0.28 -20.50 10.69
N PRO A 7 0.59 -21.48 10.35
CA PRO A 7 2.01 -21.25 10.13
C PRO A 7 2.23 -20.34 8.92
N GLY A 8 3.04 -19.28 9.09
CA GLY A 8 3.36 -18.34 8.02
C GLY A 8 4.19 -17.14 8.49
N LEU A 9 4.61 -16.30 7.55
CA LEU A 9 5.27 -15.03 7.84
C LEU A 9 4.22 -13.91 7.93
N PHE A 10 4.22 -13.16 9.03
CA PHE A 10 3.47 -11.91 9.13
C PHE A 10 4.37 -10.76 8.71
N LEU A 11 3.96 -10.02 7.67
CA LEU A 11 4.58 -8.77 7.27
C LEU A 11 3.56 -7.64 7.41
N GLY A 12 3.89 -6.64 8.22
CA GLY A 12 2.98 -5.54 8.49
C GLY A 12 3.65 -4.45 9.32
N THR A 13 2.89 -3.41 9.64
CA THR A 13 3.36 -2.34 10.51
C THR A 13 3.32 -2.78 11.98
N VAL A 14 4.12 -2.12 12.83
CA VAL A 14 4.09 -2.36 14.28
C VAL A 14 2.70 -2.09 14.87
N HIS A 15 1.97 -1.10 14.33
CA HIS A 15 0.58 -0.82 14.71
C HIS A 15 -0.34 -2.02 14.47
N ALA A 16 -0.22 -2.67 13.31
CA ALA A 16 -1.01 -3.85 12.97
C ALA A 16 -0.67 -5.08 13.83
N ALA A 17 0.55 -5.12 14.39
CA ALA A 17 1.00 -6.19 15.28
C ALA A 17 0.57 -6.01 16.75
N LYS A 18 -0.09 -4.90 17.11
CA LYS A 18 -0.48 -4.63 18.49
C LYS A 18 -1.42 -5.71 19.04
N GLY A 19 -1.05 -6.31 20.17
CA GLY A 19 -1.83 -7.38 20.81
C GLY A 19 -1.62 -8.77 20.20
N LEU A 20 -0.73 -8.89 19.21
CA LEU A 20 -0.21 -10.17 18.73
C LEU A 20 1.13 -10.46 19.40
N GLU A 21 1.56 -11.72 19.36
CA GLU A 21 2.85 -12.21 19.82
C GLU A 21 3.34 -13.26 18.81
N PHE A 22 4.66 -13.32 18.62
CA PHE A 22 5.33 -14.19 17.66
C PHE A 22 6.59 -14.76 18.29
N ARG A 23 6.91 -16.02 18.00
CA ARG A 23 8.16 -16.66 18.47
C ARG A 23 9.40 -15.86 18.04
N HIS A 24 9.43 -15.44 16.79
CA HIS A 24 10.55 -14.69 16.22
C HIS A 24 10.04 -13.40 15.59
N VAL A 25 10.68 -12.28 15.92
CA VAL A 25 10.36 -10.96 15.36
C VAL A 25 11.62 -10.34 14.79
N ALA A 26 11.52 -9.84 13.56
CA ALA A 26 12.51 -8.96 12.96
C ALA A 26 11.88 -7.56 12.79
N LEU A 27 12.43 -6.56 13.47
CA LEU A 27 12.07 -5.16 13.23
C LEU A 27 12.99 -4.60 12.16
N LEU A 28 12.42 -4.40 10.97
CA LEU A 28 13.12 -3.79 9.84
C LEU A 28 13.36 -2.30 10.11
N ASP A 29 14.47 -1.80 9.57
CA ASP A 29 14.82 -0.39 9.60
C ASP A 29 14.36 0.33 8.33
N GLY A 30 14.32 1.65 8.38
CA GLY A 30 13.76 2.51 7.34
C GLY A 30 12.71 3.44 7.93
N GLN A 31 13.06 4.73 8.04
CA GLN A 31 12.19 5.81 8.55
C GLN A 31 11.83 5.74 10.04
N TRP A 32 12.78 5.29 10.88
CA TRP A 32 12.71 5.50 12.33
C TRP A 32 13.34 6.82 12.79
N ASP A 33 13.80 7.64 11.84
CA ASP A 33 14.22 9.02 12.07
C ASP A 33 12.98 9.88 12.31
N VAL A 34 12.62 10.02 13.58
CA VAL A 34 11.46 10.78 14.04
C VAL A 34 11.91 12.16 14.48
N ALA A 35 11.11 13.18 14.16
CA ALA A 35 11.34 14.55 14.62
C ALA A 35 11.50 14.57 16.15
N ALA A 36 12.26 15.52 16.68
CA ALA A 36 12.58 15.60 18.11
C ALA A 36 11.31 15.55 18.99
N GLU A 37 10.21 16.17 18.55
CA GLU A 37 8.94 16.18 19.27
C GLU A 37 8.23 14.80 19.29
N GLN A 38 8.58 13.90 18.37
CA GLN A 38 7.97 12.58 18.19
C GLN A 38 8.84 11.42 18.68
N VAL A 39 10.03 11.70 19.20
CA VAL A 39 11.00 10.68 19.67
C VAL A 39 10.39 9.74 20.70
N GLU A 40 9.62 10.26 21.67
CA GLU A 40 8.99 9.42 22.67
C GLU A 40 7.91 8.50 22.09
N GLU A 41 7.11 9.00 21.16
CA GLU A 41 6.09 8.20 20.49
C GLU A 41 6.73 7.09 19.64
N GLY A 42 7.76 7.44 18.85
CA GLY A 42 8.56 6.49 18.10
C GLY A 42 9.19 5.42 19.00
N ARG A 43 9.75 5.81 20.16
CA ARG A 43 10.31 4.88 21.14
C ARG A 43 9.27 3.92 21.70
N ARG A 44 8.07 4.41 22.04
CA ARG A 44 6.95 3.57 22.53
C ARG A 44 6.52 2.58 21.46
N LEU A 45 6.42 3.03 20.21
CA LEU A 45 6.07 2.16 19.09
C LEU A 45 7.15 1.09 18.89
N TYR A 46 8.43 1.46 18.88
CA TYR A 46 9.55 0.53 18.74
C TYR A 46 9.54 -0.53 19.86
N TYR A 47 9.35 -0.10 21.12
CA TYR A 47 9.21 -0.99 22.27
C TYR A 47 8.01 -1.95 22.13
N VAL A 48 6.86 -1.47 21.64
CA VAL A 48 5.73 -2.35 21.34
C VAL A 48 6.12 -3.42 20.32
N GLY A 49 6.83 -3.05 19.26
CA GLY A 49 7.36 -3.99 18.26
C GLY A 49 8.30 -5.03 18.88
N MET A 50 9.25 -4.60 19.71
CA MET A 50 10.21 -5.48 20.39
C MET A 50 9.51 -6.50 21.28
N THR A 51 8.52 -6.05 22.07
CA THR A 51 7.75 -6.91 22.99
C THR A 51 6.75 -7.83 22.29
N ARG A 52 6.69 -7.83 20.95
CA ARG A 52 5.95 -8.87 20.22
C ARG A 52 6.73 -10.20 20.15
N ALA A 53 8.02 -10.20 20.46
CA ALA A 53 8.89 -11.37 20.40
C ALA A 53 8.80 -12.23 21.68
N GLU A 54 8.53 -13.53 21.52
CA GLU A 54 8.55 -14.49 22.63
C GLU A 54 9.92 -15.15 22.81
N GLU A 55 10.64 -15.46 21.72
CA GLU A 55 11.91 -16.21 21.76
C GLU A 55 13.09 -15.40 21.21
N THR A 56 12.98 -14.88 19.98
CA THR A 56 14.09 -14.14 19.34
C THR A 56 13.64 -12.81 18.75
N LEU A 57 14.49 -11.80 18.96
CA LEU A 57 14.32 -10.45 18.46
C LEU A 57 15.54 -10.07 17.62
N THR A 58 15.30 -9.75 16.35
CA THR A 58 16.30 -9.18 15.44
C THR A 58 15.95 -7.72 15.20
N LEU A 59 16.90 -6.82 15.46
CA LEU A 59 16.76 -5.40 15.19
C LEU A 59 17.65 -5.05 14.00
N CYS A 60 17.06 -4.52 12.93
CA CYS A 60 17.80 -4.02 11.79
C CYS A 60 18.23 -2.57 12.04
N ASP A 61 19.35 -2.18 11.43
CA ASP A 61 19.95 -0.86 11.53
C ASP A 61 20.67 -0.54 10.21
N PHE A 62 20.22 0.49 9.51
CA PHE A 62 20.82 1.05 8.31
C PHE A 62 21.60 2.31 8.67
N ALA A 63 22.66 2.60 7.90
CA ALA A 63 23.33 3.89 8.00
C ALA A 63 22.35 5.05 7.70
N PRO A 64 22.45 6.19 8.42
CA PRO A 64 23.50 6.55 9.38
C PRO A 64 23.31 5.97 10.80
N GLY A 65 22.17 5.34 11.09
CA GLY A 65 21.90 4.65 12.35
C GLY A 65 20.48 4.87 12.85
N ASN A 66 19.92 3.85 13.50
CA ASN A 66 18.63 3.90 14.15
C ASN A 66 18.77 4.43 15.60
N PRO A 67 18.06 5.50 15.97
CA PRO A 67 18.21 6.15 17.28
C PRO A 67 17.77 5.26 18.45
N PHE A 68 16.95 4.23 18.20
CA PHE A 68 16.51 3.31 19.24
C PHE A 68 17.47 2.13 19.39
N VAL A 69 18.00 1.60 18.29
CA VAL A 69 18.95 0.46 18.31
C VAL A 69 20.29 0.86 18.93
N SER A 70 20.82 2.04 18.56
CA SER A 70 22.09 2.54 19.07
C SER A 70 22.16 2.60 20.61
N THR A 71 21.03 2.85 21.28
CA THR A 71 20.95 2.86 22.76
C THR A 71 20.99 1.47 23.41
N LEU A 72 20.83 0.40 22.63
CA LEU A 72 20.80 -0.99 23.09
C LEU A 72 22.12 -1.73 22.90
N ALA A 73 23.12 -1.09 22.26
CA ALA A 73 24.40 -1.70 21.91
C ALA A 73 25.10 -2.52 23.01
N PRO A 74 25.07 -2.12 24.31
CA PRO A 74 25.70 -2.92 25.36
C PRO A 74 25.00 -4.26 25.66
N CYS A 75 23.73 -4.41 25.27
CA CYS A 75 22.86 -5.50 25.68
C CYS A 75 22.49 -6.44 24.52
N VAL A 76 23.00 -6.20 23.31
CA VAL A 76 22.61 -6.91 22.09
C VAL A 76 23.84 -7.42 21.33
N GLN A 77 23.72 -8.60 20.73
CA GLN A 77 24.74 -9.09 19.82
C GLN A 77 24.61 -8.38 18.47
N THR A 78 25.62 -7.61 18.09
CA THR A 78 25.66 -6.94 16.78
C THR A 78 26.29 -7.85 15.73
N ARG A 79 25.62 -8.00 14.59
CA ARG A 79 26.18 -8.60 13.38
C ARG A 79 26.10 -7.59 12.25
N ARG A 80 27.24 -7.31 11.62
CA ARG A 80 27.28 -6.51 10.39
C ARG A 80 27.02 -7.42 9.20
N PHE A 81 26.02 -7.08 8.40
CA PHE A 81 25.83 -7.70 7.10
C PHE A 81 26.63 -6.91 6.06
N GLU A 82 27.51 -7.60 5.34
CA GLU A 82 28.26 -7.04 4.22
C GLU A 82 27.68 -7.63 2.93
N GLY A 83 26.85 -6.84 2.26
CA GLY A 83 26.27 -7.18 0.97
C GLY A 83 26.25 -5.96 0.07
N ALA A 84 26.39 -6.17 -1.24
CA ALA A 84 26.17 -5.12 -2.21
C ALA A 84 24.66 -4.93 -2.44
N PRO A 85 24.15 -3.69 -2.53
CA PRO A 85 22.79 -3.45 -2.99
C PRO A 85 22.59 -4.10 -4.36
N ASP A 86 21.51 -4.85 -4.53
CA ASP A 86 21.11 -5.36 -5.84
C ASP A 86 20.22 -4.31 -6.52
N PRO A 87 20.66 -3.67 -7.62
CA PRO A 87 19.84 -2.70 -8.33
C PRO A 87 18.52 -3.29 -8.85
N ALA A 88 18.43 -4.61 -9.03
CA ALA A 88 17.19 -5.27 -9.42
C ALA A 88 16.11 -5.17 -8.34
N LEU A 89 16.51 -4.95 -7.08
CA LEU A 89 15.62 -4.79 -5.92
C LEU A 89 15.28 -3.33 -5.61
N ASP A 90 15.88 -2.35 -6.30
CA ASP A 90 15.53 -0.92 -6.15
C ASP A 90 14.22 -0.59 -6.88
N VAL A 91 13.16 -1.23 -6.40
CA VAL A 91 11.82 -1.18 -6.96
C VAL A 91 10.93 -0.39 -6.02
N ARG A 92 10.20 0.57 -6.58
CA ARG A 92 9.17 1.33 -5.87
C ARG A 92 7.79 0.93 -6.34
N TYR A 93 6.89 0.87 -5.37
CA TYR A 93 5.47 0.66 -5.61
C TYR A 93 4.70 1.93 -5.24
N GLN A 94 3.83 2.39 -6.13
CA GLN A 94 2.88 3.46 -5.88
C GLN A 94 1.47 2.90 -6.03
N THR A 95 0.86 2.54 -4.90
CA THR A 95 -0.57 2.21 -4.85
C THR A 95 -1.37 3.50 -4.85
N LEU A 96 -2.29 3.65 -5.80
CA LEU A 96 -3.18 4.81 -5.84
C LEU A 96 -4.13 4.77 -4.65
N SER A 97 -4.39 5.92 -4.05
CA SER A 97 -5.44 6.07 -3.04
C SER A 97 -6.81 6.30 -3.69
N LEU A 98 -7.88 6.26 -2.90
CA LEU A 98 -9.21 6.64 -3.38
C LEU A 98 -9.29 8.11 -3.83
N GLY A 99 -8.40 8.98 -3.35
CA GLY A 99 -8.29 10.37 -3.82
C GLY A 99 -7.58 10.52 -5.17
N ASP A 100 -6.86 9.48 -5.61
CA ASP A 100 -6.10 9.46 -6.86
C ASP A 100 -6.91 8.92 -8.05
N VAL A 101 -8.11 8.38 -7.80
CA VAL A 101 -8.99 7.79 -8.81
C VAL A 101 -10.32 8.54 -8.92
N ASP A 102 -10.90 8.55 -10.12
CA ASP A 102 -12.24 9.09 -10.37
C ASP A 102 -13.28 8.10 -9.84
N LEU A 103 -13.65 8.28 -8.56
CA LEU A 103 -14.55 7.39 -7.83
C LEU A 103 -15.91 7.22 -8.50
N GLY A 104 -16.37 8.19 -9.29
CA GLY A 104 -17.64 8.13 -9.99
C GLY A 104 -17.56 7.56 -11.42
N PHE A 105 -16.39 7.11 -11.88
CA PHE A 105 -16.19 6.72 -13.29
C PHE A 105 -17.20 5.68 -13.77
N ALA A 106 -17.28 4.53 -13.10
CA ALA A 106 -18.24 3.49 -13.42
C ALA A 106 -19.67 3.88 -12.98
N GLY A 107 -19.82 4.56 -11.84
CA GLY A 107 -21.13 4.98 -11.32
C GLY A 107 -21.91 5.94 -12.22
N ARG A 108 -21.24 6.70 -13.10
CA ARG A 108 -21.88 7.56 -14.11
C ARG A 108 -22.34 6.81 -15.37
N GLN A 109 -21.93 5.55 -15.53
CA GLN A 109 -22.37 4.70 -16.63
C GLN A 109 -23.71 4.06 -16.28
N ARG A 110 -24.49 3.68 -17.31
CA ARG A 110 -25.72 2.90 -17.11
C ARG A 110 -25.35 1.49 -16.64
N ALA A 111 -26.21 0.86 -15.84
CA ALA A 111 -25.96 -0.49 -15.30
C ALA A 111 -25.57 -1.57 -16.33
N GLY A 112 -26.07 -1.48 -17.57
CA GLY A 112 -25.70 -2.39 -18.67
C GLY A 112 -24.54 -1.93 -19.55
N ALA A 113 -23.72 -0.98 -19.09
CA ALA A 113 -22.55 -0.51 -19.81
C ALA A 113 -21.39 -1.52 -19.69
N PRO A 114 -20.56 -1.70 -20.74
CA PRO A 114 -19.47 -2.68 -20.75
C PRO A 114 -18.46 -2.54 -19.60
N VAL A 115 -18.32 -1.34 -19.01
CA VAL A 115 -17.41 -1.11 -17.88
C VAL A 115 -17.69 -2.03 -16.69
N HIS A 116 -18.96 -2.31 -16.39
CA HIS A 116 -19.32 -3.11 -15.22
C HIS A 116 -18.92 -4.57 -15.41
N ASP A 117 -19.12 -5.09 -16.62
CA ASP A 117 -18.71 -6.45 -16.96
C ASP A 117 -17.20 -6.58 -17.05
N ALA A 118 -16.49 -5.56 -17.55
CA ALA A 118 -15.04 -5.52 -17.57
C ALA A 118 -14.45 -5.53 -16.15
N ILE A 119 -14.94 -4.66 -15.25
CA ILE A 119 -14.45 -4.62 -13.87
C ILE A 119 -14.76 -5.92 -13.13
N ARG A 120 -15.91 -6.55 -13.37
CA ARG A 120 -16.29 -7.82 -12.72
C ARG A 120 -15.34 -8.98 -13.05
N LYS A 121 -14.66 -8.94 -14.20
CA LYS A 121 -13.68 -9.95 -14.59
C LYS A 121 -12.31 -9.77 -13.92
N LEU A 122 -12.05 -8.60 -13.34
CA LEU A 122 -10.76 -8.28 -12.73
C LEU A 122 -10.61 -8.87 -11.33
N ASN A 123 -9.39 -9.25 -10.99
CA ASN A 123 -8.94 -9.68 -9.67
C ASN A 123 -7.70 -8.87 -9.25
N PRO A 124 -7.45 -8.73 -7.93
CA PRO A 124 -6.18 -8.18 -7.46
C PRO A 124 -4.98 -8.94 -8.06
N GLY A 125 -4.01 -8.20 -8.59
CA GLY A 125 -2.86 -8.71 -9.34
C GLY A 125 -3.04 -8.75 -10.85
N ASP A 126 -4.26 -8.53 -11.38
CA ASP A 126 -4.47 -8.49 -12.83
C ASP A 126 -3.77 -7.27 -13.45
N PRO A 127 -3.15 -7.41 -14.63
CA PRO A 127 -2.43 -6.33 -15.27
C PRO A 127 -3.36 -5.22 -15.76
N LEU A 128 -2.90 -3.99 -15.63
CA LEU A 128 -3.55 -2.77 -16.10
C LEU A 128 -2.59 -1.96 -16.95
N GLU A 129 -3.13 -1.08 -17.79
CA GLU A 129 -2.37 -0.08 -18.52
C GLU A 129 -2.94 1.31 -18.22
N LEU A 130 -2.03 2.29 -18.06
CA LEU A 130 -2.40 3.70 -17.92
C LEU A 130 -2.18 4.41 -19.25
N ARG A 131 -3.27 4.89 -19.86
CA ARG A 131 -3.23 5.63 -21.13
C ARG A 131 -3.52 7.11 -20.92
N PRO A 132 -2.76 8.03 -21.53
CA PRO A 132 -3.08 9.46 -21.46
C PRO A 132 -4.49 9.76 -22.01
N GLU A 133 -5.28 10.51 -21.25
CA GLU A 133 -6.61 11.01 -21.64
C GLU A 133 -6.74 12.48 -21.18
N GLY A 134 -6.23 13.40 -22.00
CA GLY A 134 -6.23 14.83 -21.67
C GLY A 134 -5.38 15.14 -20.44
N ASP A 135 -5.99 15.66 -19.39
CA ASP A 135 -5.33 15.98 -18.10
C ASP A 135 -5.35 14.83 -17.09
N ARG A 136 -5.78 13.64 -17.50
CA ARG A 136 -5.92 12.43 -16.66
C ARG A 136 -5.30 11.21 -17.35
N LEU A 137 -5.21 10.12 -16.60
CA LEU A 137 -4.84 8.82 -17.13
C LEU A 137 -6.06 7.89 -17.09
N LEU A 138 -6.40 7.34 -18.23
CA LEU A 138 -7.39 6.29 -18.37
C LEU A 138 -6.79 4.96 -17.92
N ILE A 139 -7.54 4.19 -17.12
CA ILE A 139 -7.14 2.88 -16.65
C ILE A 139 -7.83 1.85 -17.54
N VAL A 140 -7.05 1.01 -18.21
CA VAL A 140 -7.56 -0.06 -19.09
C VAL A 140 -7.06 -1.42 -18.64
N ASP A 141 -7.90 -2.45 -18.86
CA ASP A 141 -7.51 -3.85 -18.66
C ASP A 141 -6.68 -4.38 -19.85
N ILE A 142 -6.23 -5.63 -19.75
CA ILE A 142 -5.45 -6.30 -20.81
C ILE A 142 -6.23 -6.52 -22.12
N GLU A 143 -7.57 -6.56 -22.05
CA GLU A 143 -8.45 -6.66 -23.23
C GLU A 143 -8.68 -5.28 -23.89
N GLY A 144 -8.17 -4.20 -23.29
CA GLY A 144 -8.33 -2.82 -23.75
C GLY A 144 -9.64 -2.17 -23.31
N ASN A 145 -10.41 -2.80 -22.42
CA ASN A 145 -11.63 -2.22 -21.86
C ASN A 145 -11.29 -1.11 -20.86
N ARG A 146 -12.15 -0.09 -20.82
CA ARG A 146 -12.01 1.03 -19.88
C ARG A 146 -12.58 0.63 -18.53
N VAL A 147 -11.73 0.54 -17.51
CA VAL A 147 -12.11 0.07 -16.17
C VAL A 147 -12.01 1.16 -15.10
N GLY A 148 -11.45 2.31 -15.44
CA GLY A 148 -11.35 3.45 -14.53
C GLY A 148 -10.66 4.64 -15.15
N ARG A 149 -10.45 5.68 -14.34
CA ARG A 149 -9.64 6.85 -14.69
C ARG A 149 -9.08 7.46 -13.42
N THR A 150 -7.94 8.13 -13.51
CA THR A 150 -7.37 8.87 -12.38
C THR A 150 -8.16 10.15 -12.07
N ALA A 151 -8.02 10.64 -10.84
CA ALA A 151 -8.44 11.98 -10.47
C ALA A 151 -7.60 13.02 -11.23
N LYS A 152 -8.15 14.23 -11.38
CA LYS A 152 -7.46 15.34 -12.07
C LYS A 152 -6.22 15.84 -11.31
N SER A 153 -6.23 15.69 -9.98
CA SER A 153 -5.11 16.03 -9.10
C SER A 153 -3.98 15.00 -9.13
N PHE A 154 -4.23 13.78 -9.62
CA PHE A 154 -3.25 12.71 -9.60
C PHE A 154 -2.01 13.06 -10.40
N ARG A 155 -0.83 12.73 -9.87
CA ARG A 155 0.47 12.89 -10.52
C ARG A 155 1.25 11.60 -10.36
N LEU A 156 1.88 11.17 -11.46
CA LEU A 156 2.83 10.06 -11.42
C LEU A 156 4.06 10.48 -10.61
N ALA A 157 4.36 9.73 -9.55
CA ALA A 157 5.55 9.95 -8.73
C ALA A 157 6.76 9.13 -9.22
N LEU A 158 6.52 8.12 -10.06
CA LEU A 158 7.53 7.26 -10.67
C LEU A 158 7.12 6.90 -12.11
N ALA A 159 8.10 6.61 -12.96
CA ALA A 159 7.85 6.06 -14.29
C ALA A 159 7.44 4.58 -14.15
N PRO A 160 6.18 4.22 -14.45
CA PRO A 160 5.71 2.85 -14.21
C PRO A 160 6.30 1.89 -15.24
N GLU A 161 6.98 0.85 -14.77
CA GLU A 161 7.37 -0.32 -15.57
C GLU A 161 6.20 -1.30 -15.73
N SER A 162 5.32 -1.35 -14.72
CA SER A 162 4.10 -2.17 -14.74
C SER A 162 3.01 -1.54 -13.87
N CYS A 163 1.77 -1.89 -14.15
CA CYS A 163 0.59 -1.47 -13.43
C CYS A 163 -0.33 -2.69 -13.27
N GLU A 164 -0.93 -2.84 -12.09
CA GLU A 164 -1.83 -3.96 -11.78
C GLU A 164 -2.95 -3.51 -10.86
N VAL A 165 -3.99 -4.33 -10.73
CA VAL A 165 -5.08 -4.12 -9.78
C VAL A 165 -4.56 -4.34 -8.36
N ALA A 166 -4.48 -3.28 -7.55
CA ALA A 166 -4.18 -3.38 -6.12
C ALA A 166 -5.38 -3.91 -5.33
N GLY A 167 -6.57 -3.48 -5.74
CA GLY A 167 -7.84 -3.83 -5.12
C GLY A 167 -9.03 -3.27 -5.89
N ILE A 168 -10.21 -3.78 -5.56
CA ILE A 168 -11.47 -3.32 -6.12
C ILE A 168 -12.39 -2.98 -4.94
N VAL A 169 -12.89 -1.75 -4.93
CA VAL A 169 -13.72 -1.23 -3.83
C VAL A 169 -15.13 -1.00 -4.35
N THR A 170 -16.12 -1.53 -3.64
CA THR A 170 -17.53 -1.22 -3.90
C THR A 170 -17.86 0.13 -3.26
N ARG A 171 -18.45 1.03 -4.05
CA ARG A 171 -18.96 2.32 -3.59
C ARG A 171 -20.47 2.34 -3.73
N TYR A 172 -21.14 2.97 -2.76
CA TYR A 172 -22.58 3.18 -2.79
C TYR A 172 -22.88 4.61 -3.17
N LYS A 173 -24.04 4.81 -3.80
CA LYS A 173 -24.54 6.13 -4.14
C LYS A 173 -24.64 7.05 -2.92
N GLU A 174 -25.00 6.50 -1.77
CA GLU A 174 -25.09 7.22 -0.49
C GLU A 174 -23.76 7.84 -0.05
N ASP A 175 -22.62 7.26 -0.44
CA ASP A 175 -21.28 7.78 -0.15
C ASP A 175 -20.85 8.91 -1.11
N THR A 176 -21.73 9.33 -2.02
CA THR A 176 -21.39 10.32 -3.05
C THR A 176 -21.73 11.73 -2.59
N GLU A 177 -20.77 12.63 -2.76
CA GLU A 177 -20.99 14.03 -2.41
C GLU A 177 -22.16 14.63 -3.21
N PRO A 178 -22.99 15.50 -2.60
CA PRO A 178 -24.19 16.04 -3.23
C PRO A 178 -23.97 16.65 -4.62
N ALA A 179 -22.80 17.26 -4.85
CA ALA A 179 -22.44 17.87 -6.14
C ALA A 179 -22.36 16.87 -7.31
N PHE A 180 -22.09 15.59 -7.04
CA PHE A 180 -21.93 14.56 -8.07
C PHE A 180 -23.12 13.59 -8.15
N MET A 181 -24.03 13.62 -7.17
CA MET A 181 -25.19 12.73 -7.08
C MET A 181 -26.04 12.69 -8.34
N ALA A 182 -26.28 13.84 -8.99
CA ALA A 182 -27.08 13.93 -10.21
C ALA A 182 -26.46 13.20 -11.42
N THR A 183 -25.16 12.94 -11.38
CA THR A 183 -24.44 12.26 -12.48
C THR A 183 -24.42 10.74 -12.32
N VAL A 184 -24.66 10.24 -11.11
CA VAL A 184 -24.63 8.81 -10.77
C VAL A 184 -25.90 8.13 -11.27
N ARG A 185 -25.73 6.99 -11.93
CA ARG A 185 -26.79 6.20 -12.56
C ARG A 185 -26.93 4.79 -11.97
N CYS A 186 -26.11 4.45 -10.98
CA CYS A 186 -26.09 3.15 -10.30
C CYS A 186 -26.28 3.33 -8.79
N GLU A 187 -26.94 2.39 -8.13
CA GLU A 187 -27.07 2.40 -6.66
C GLU A 187 -25.77 1.98 -5.97
N HIS A 188 -25.01 1.08 -6.60
CA HIS A 188 -23.64 0.74 -6.23
C HIS A 188 -22.80 0.43 -7.48
N TRP A 189 -21.49 0.62 -7.40
CA TRP A 189 -20.55 0.28 -8.46
C TRP A 189 -19.15 0.02 -7.91
N GLU A 190 -18.32 -0.62 -8.73
CA GLU A 190 -16.95 -0.95 -8.40
C GLU A 190 -15.96 0.13 -8.85
N VAL A 191 -14.94 0.36 -8.04
CA VAL A 191 -13.82 1.26 -8.32
C VAL A 191 -12.54 0.42 -8.30
N VAL A 192 -11.83 0.42 -9.42
CA VAL A 192 -10.52 -0.22 -9.55
C VAL A 192 -9.45 0.69 -8.96
N VAL A 193 -8.63 0.15 -8.06
CA VAL A 193 -7.48 0.84 -7.45
C VAL A 193 -6.19 0.26 -8.04
N PRO A 194 -5.45 1.03 -8.85
CA PRO A 194 -4.20 0.55 -9.43
C PRO A 194 -3.01 0.59 -8.46
N ARG A 195 -2.04 -0.31 -8.66
CA ARG A 195 -0.70 -0.25 -8.09
C ARG A 195 0.32 -0.20 -9.22
N LEU A 196 1.16 0.82 -9.18
CA LEU A 196 2.28 1.00 -10.10
C LEU A 196 3.53 0.40 -9.48
N ARG A 197 4.38 -0.18 -10.33
CA ARG A 197 5.73 -0.64 -9.99
C ARG A 197 6.71 -0.01 -10.97
N GLY A 198 7.80 0.53 -10.47
CA GLY A 198 8.90 1.05 -11.29
C GLY A 198 10.17 1.23 -10.49
N ARG A 199 11.17 1.91 -11.07
CA ARG A 199 12.48 2.14 -10.47
C ARG A 199 12.77 3.65 -10.37
N GLN A 200 13.72 4.02 -9.51
CA GLN A 200 14.30 5.38 -9.48
C GLN A 200 15.76 5.36 -9.94
#